data_AF-A0A950A9U4-F1
#
_entry.id   AF-A0A950A9U4-F1
#
_cell.length_a   1.000
_cell.length_b   1.000
_cell.length_c   1.000
_cell.angle_alpha   90.00
_cell.angle_beta   90.00
_cell.angle_gamma   90.00
#
_symmetry.space_group_name_H-M   'P 1'
#
loop_
_entity.id
_entity.type
_entity.pdbx_description
1 polymer ?
#
loop_
_entity_poly.entity_id
_entity_poly.type
_entity_poly.pdbx_seq_one_letter_code
_entity_poly.pdbx_strand_id
1 'polypeptide(L)'
;MQGVDSHYGPACHAVRVMWGANGQASATVELMDDRGGVLSQTDVPGIRQSAVLYVPRTYRGGVTVQVVSVGASGERVTQSMSLPACSH
;
A
#
# COMPACT_ATOMS: atom_id res chain seq x y z
N MET A 1 4.22 -1.44 -15.41
CA MET A 1 3.02 -1.68 -14.57
C MET A 1 2.30 -0.34 -14.45
N GLN A 2 0.98 -0.28 -14.65
CA GLN A 2 0.18 0.92 -14.38
C GLN A 2 -0.87 0.51 -13.35
N GLY A 3 -0.65 0.84 -12.08
CA GLY A 3 -1.54 0.43 -10.99
C GLY A 3 -0.77 -0.09 -9.77
N VAL A 4 -1.54 -0.40 -8.73
CA VAL A 4 -1.07 -1.04 -7.49
C VAL A 4 -1.43 -2.52 -7.57
N ASP A 5 -0.47 -3.38 -7.28
CA ASP A 5 -0.66 -4.80 -7.01
C ASP A 5 -0.38 -5.05 -5.53
N SER A 6 -1.25 -5.80 -4.87
CA SER A 6 -1.09 -6.12 -3.46
C SER A 6 -1.58 -7.52 -3.14
N HIS A 7 -0.93 -8.17 -2.17
CA HIS A 7 -1.34 -9.49 -1.70
C HIS A 7 -0.91 -9.70 -0.24
N TYR A 8 -1.68 -10.51 0.48
CA TYR A 8 -1.28 -10.94 1.82
C TYR A 8 -0.04 -11.85 1.78
N GLY A 9 0.81 -11.70 2.78
CA GLY A 9 1.86 -12.67 3.07
C GLY A 9 1.30 -13.98 3.66
N PRO A 10 2.13 -15.02 3.82
CA PRO A 10 1.71 -16.39 4.17
C PRO A 10 0.90 -16.57 5.46
N ALA A 11 0.85 -15.56 6.34
CA ALA A 11 0.13 -15.60 7.62
C ALA A 11 -0.88 -14.45 7.78
N CYS A 12 -1.26 -13.77 6.69
CA CYS A 12 -2.21 -12.65 6.72
C CYS A 12 -1.82 -11.44 7.60
N HIS A 13 -0.60 -11.41 8.13
CA HIS A 13 -0.11 -10.35 9.03
C HIS A 13 0.69 -9.26 8.31
N ALA A 14 0.86 -9.40 7.00
CA ALA A 14 1.53 -8.42 6.18
C ALA A 14 0.87 -8.36 4.81
N VAL A 15 0.87 -7.18 4.21
CA VAL A 15 0.50 -6.95 2.81
C VAL A 15 1.76 -6.52 2.08
N ARG A 16 2.12 -7.27 1.05
CA ARG A 16 3.17 -6.88 0.10
C ARG A 16 2.53 -6.04 -0.98
N VAL A 17 3.14 -4.90 -1.27
CA VAL A 17 2.62 -3.92 -2.23
C VAL A 17 3.68 -3.66 -3.28
N MET A 18 3.26 -3.64 -4.54
CA MET A 18 4.04 -3.17 -5.68
C MET A 18 3.20 -2.16 -6.46
N TRP A 19 3.83 -1.16 -7.06
CA TRP A 19 3.09 -0.18 -7.87
C TRP A 19 3.92 0.33 -9.04
N GLY A 20 3.22 0.84 -10.05
CA GLY A 20 3.85 1.53 -11.17
C GLY A 20 3.82 3.03 -11.00
N ALA A 21 4.99 3.66 -10.83
CA ALA A 21 5.13 5.11 -10.78
C ALA A 21 6.44 5.57 -11.47
N ASN A 22 6.35 5.86 -12.77
CA ASN A 22 7.49 6.38 -13.54
C ASN A 22 7.81 7.81 -13.09
N GLY A 23 9.10 8.11 -12.87
CA GLY A 23 9.52 9.45 -12.43
C GLY A 23 9.30 9.74 -10.94
N GLN A 24 8.88 8.75 -10.16
CA GLN A 24 8.71 8.89 -8.71
C GLN A 24 10.02 9.29 -8.01
N ALA A 25 9.95 10.29 -7.14
CA ALA A 25 10.99 10.70 -6.21
C ALA A 25 10.74 10.18 -4.78
N SER A 26 9.48 9.97 -4.39
CA SER A 26 9.08 9.32 -3.15
C SER A 26 7.67 8.76 -3.24
N ALA A 27 7.30 7.86 -2.35
CA ALA A 27 5.91 7.47 -2.14
C ALA A 27 5.58 7.33 -0.67
N THR A 28 4.33 7.55 -0.31
CA THR A 28 3.75 7.13 0.97
C THR A 28 2.77 6.00 0.68
N VAL A 29 2.89 4.90 1.42
CA VAL A 29 1.98 3.76 1.31
C VAL A 29 1.22 3.63 2.62
N GLU A 30 -0.10 3.56 2.53
CA GLU A 30 -1.01 3.42 3.65
C GLU A 30 -1.82 2.13 3.48
N LEU A 31 -2.02 1.46 4.60
CA LEU A 31 -2.92 0.34 4.76
C LEU A 31 -4.07 0.80 5.64
N MET A 32 -5.28 0.78 5.12
CA MET A 32 -6.47 1.29 5.78
C MET A 32 -7.49 0.18 6.01
N ASP A 33 -8.30 0.33 7.06
CA ASP A 33 -9.51 -0.46 7.27
C ASP A 33 -10.67 0.04 6.39
N ASP A 34 -11.79 -0.68 6.45
CA ASP A 34 -13.05 -0.40 5.76
C ASP A 34 -13.71 0.94 6.14
N ARG A 35 -13.30 1.54 7.26
CA ARG A 35 -13.78 2.83 7.76
C ARG A 35 -12.83 3.98 7.42
N GLY A 36 -11.75 3.71 6.69
CA GLY A 36 -10.70 4.68 6.36
C GLY A 36 -9.70 4.94 7.48
N GLY A 37 -9.70 4.12 8.54
CA GLY A 37 -8.71 4.18 9.60
C GLY A 37 -7.38 3.59 9.14
N VAL A 38 -6.28 4.34 9.32
CA VAL A 38 -4.93 3.86 8.98
C VAL A 38 -4.48 2.79 9.98
N LEU A 39 -4.26 1.58 9.48
CA LEU A 39 -3.73 0.44 10.23
C LEU A 39 -2.20 0.42 10.26
N SER A 40 -1.57 0.82 9.14
CA SER A 40 -0.11 0.89 8.99
C SER A 40 0.23 1.88 7.88
N GLN A 41 1.36 2.55 8.00
CA GLN A 41 1.89 3.46 6.97
C GLN A 41 3.41 3.29 6.86
N THR A 42 3.95 3.53 5.66
CA THR A 42 5.38 3.63 5.45
C THR A 42 5.71 4.63 4.35
N ASP A 43 6.82 5.34 4.51
CA ASP A 43 7.37 6.24 3.51
C ASP A 43 8.50 5.54 2.75
N VAL A 44 8.47 5.65 1.44
CA VAL A 44 9.35 4.95 0.50
C VAL A 44 10.12 6.00 -0.29
N PRO A 45 11.38 6.31 0.10
CA PRO A 45 12.17 7.30 -0.59
C PRO A 45 12.71 6.77 -1.93
N GLY A 46 12.87 7.69 -2.88
CA GLY A 46 13.46 7.44 -4.19
C GLY A 46 12.55 6.65 -5.13
N ILE A 47 13.21 5.92 -6.03
CA ILE A 47 12.57 5.20 -7.14
C ILE A 47 12.03 3.82 -6.75
N ARG A 48 12.04 3.47 -5.45
CA ARG A 48 11.52 2.17 -5.00
C ARG A 48 10.01 2.11 -5.21
N GLN A 49 9.55 0.99 -5.74
CA GLN A 49 8.18 0.74 -6.17
C GLN A 49 7.54 -0.45 -5.44
N SER A 50 8.04 -0.74 -4.24
CA SER A 50 7.52 -1.81 -3.40
C SER A 50 7.64 -1.48 -1.91
N ALA A 51 6.73 -2.05 -1.13
CA ALA A 51 6.66 -1.91 0.32
C ALA A 51 6.02 -3.13 0.97
N VAL A 52 6.22 -3.27 2.27
CA VAL A 52 5.49 -4.24 3.11
C VAL A 52 4.85 -3.48 4.25
N LEU A 53 3.55 -3.66 4.43
CA LEU A 53 2.79 -3.08 5.54
C LEU A 53 2.27 -4.19 6.43
N TYR A 54 2.22 -3.93 7.73
CA TYR A 54 1.78 -4.93 8.70
C TYR A 54 0.31 -4.74 9.03
N VAL A 55 -0.42 -5.85 9.04
CA VAL A 55 -1.81 -5.90 9.46
C VAL A 55 -1.83 -6.19 10.96
N PRO A 56 -2.51 -5.38 11.80
CA PRO A 56 -2.65 -5.69 13.22
C PRO A 56 -3.20 -7.10 13.44
N ARG A 57 -2.60 -7.86 14.36
CA ARG A 57 -2.96 -9.26 14.61
C ARG A 57 -4.42 -9.48 15.05
N THR A 58 -5.09 -8.43 15.52
CA THR A 58 -6.50 -8.44 15.93
C THR A 58 -7.45 -8.04 14.79
N TYR A 59 -6.94 -7.47 13.70
CA TYR A 59 -7.76 -7.04 12.56
C TYR A 59 -8.20 -8.25 11.73
N ARG A 60 -9.46 -8.25 11.29
CA ARG A 60 -10.09 -9.35 10.53
C ARG A 60 -10.87 -8.87 9.31
N GLY A 61 -10.94 -7.55 9.08
CA GLY A 61 -11.65 -6.98 7.93
C GLY A 61 -10.83 -7.05 6.64
N GLY A 62 -11.43 -6.60 5.55
CA GLY A 62 -10.70 -6.28 4.32
C GLY A 62 -9.88 -5.01 4.51
N VAL A 63 -8.84 -4.83 3.70
CA VAL A 63 -7.96 -3.67 3.79
C VAL A 63 -7.90 -2.95 2.45
N THR A 64 -7.72 -1.63 2.48
CA THR A 64 -7.41 -0.84 1.30
C THR A 64 -5.97 -0.36 1.38
N VAL A 65 -5.19 -0.68 0.35
CA VAL A 65 -3.86 -0.13 0.14
C VAL A 65 -4.01 1.15 -0.66
N GLN A 66 -3.44 2.24 -0.17
CA GLN A 66 -3.30 3.51 -0.89
C GLN A 66 -1.82 3.82 -1.06
N VAL A 67 -1.41 4.16 -2.29
CA VAL A 67 -0.07 4.63 -2.61
C VAL A 67 -0.20 6.05 -3.14
N VAL A 68 0.51 6.98 -2.50
CA VAL A 68 0.65 8.36 -2.96
C VAL A 68 2.09 8.56 -3.40
N SER A 69 2.32 8.49 -4.72
CA SER A 69 3.61 8.75 -5.33
C SER A 69 3.78 10.24 -5.61
N VAL A 70 4.95 10.78 -5.28
CA VAL A 70 5.37 12.14 -5.62
C VAL A 70 6.55 12.04 -6.58
N GLY A 71 6.43 12.65 -7.74
CA GLY A 71 7.50 12.69 -8.73
C GLY A 71 8.48 13.84 -8.52
N ALA A 72 9.57 13.83 -9.28
CA ALA A 72 10.66 14.79 -9.11
C ALA A 72 10.26 16.25 -9.38
N SER A 73 9.20 16.48 -10.16
CA SER A 73 8.64 17.82 -10.40
C SER A 73 7.50 18.19 -9.43
N GLY A 74 7.25 17.36 -8.41
CA GLY A 74 6.23 17.58 -7.39
C GLY A 74 4.83 17.11 -7.79
N GLU A 75 4.68 16.49 -8.95
CA GLU A 75 3.45 15.84 -9.37
C GLU A 75 3.08 14.73 -8.40
N ARG A 76 1.78 14.60 -8.09
CA ARG A 76 1.27 13.58 -7.17
C ARG A 76 0.31 12.65 -7.89
N VAL A 77 0.48 11.35 -7.69
CA VAL A 77 -0.39 10.32 -8.23
C VAL A 77 -0.85 9.44 -7.07
N THR A 78 -2.15 9.36 -6.87
CA THR A 78 -2.76 8.45 -5.88
C THR A 78 -3.31 7.24 -6.60
N GLN A 79 -2.97 6.06 -6.10
CA GLN A 79 -3.46 4.78 -6.58
C GLN A 79 -3.92 3.95 -5.39
N SER A 80 -4.94 3.13 -5.58
CA SER A 80 -5.47 2.30 -4.50
C SER A 80 -5.92 0.93 -4.99
N MET A 81 -5.83 -0.06 -4.11
CA MET A 81 -6.32 -1.41 -4.33
C MET A 81 -6.91 -1.94 -3.02
N SER A 82 -8.06 -2.61 -3.10
CA SER A 82 -8.67 -3.27 -1.95
C SER A 82 -8.37 -4.76 -1.97
N LEU A 83 -8.08 -5.30 -0.79
CA LEU A 83 -7.98 -6.72 -0.53
C LEU A 83 -9.16 -7.15 0.35
N PRO A 84 -9.82 -8.28 0.04
CA PRO A 84 -10.81 -8.84 0.93
C PRO A 84 -10.18 -9.20 2.28
N ALA A 85 -11.00 -9.50 3.28
CA ALA A 85 -10.49 -10.09 4.52
C ALA A 85 -9.67 -11.34 4.20
N CYS A 86 -8.53 -11.49 4.86
CA CYS A 86 -7.70 -12.68 4.64
C CYS A 86 -8.42 -13.91 5.20
N SER A 87 -8.91 -14.77 4.31
CA SER A 87 -9.48 -16.07 4.65
C SER A 87 -8.36 -17.11 4.68
N HIS A 88 -8.17 -17.75 5.83
CA HIS A 88 -7.31 -18.92 5.99
C HIS A 88 -8.04 -20.20 5.57
#